data_AF-A0A7V3EU55-F1
#
_entry.id   AF-A0A7V3EU55-F1
#
_cell.length_a   1.000
_cell.length_b   1.000
_cell.length_c   1.000
_cell.angle_alpha   90.00
_cell.angle_beta   90.00
_cell.angle_gamma   90.00
#
_symmetry.space_group_name_H-M   'P 1'
#
loop_
_entity.id
_entity.type
_entity.pdbx_description
1 polymer ?
#
loop_
_entity_poly.entity_id
_entity_poly.type
_entity_poly.pdbx_seq_one_letter_code
_entity_poly.pdbx_strand_id
1 'polypeptide(L)'
;MKMLKRMFWQLKRKEFHPKNLLTKTQILQKHFGKNLTFLLTILFELPTNESIGQGVKKLWLKCKESGDIYKKNYTGFYCLGCEAFLRETDLKNGLCPYHLKKPEIISEENYFFRLSRYQKDLEKIIEKDEIEIFPRERKNEILNFVKSGLEDFSISRPRERMRGWGIPVPNDKSQIIYVWFDALTNYISAIGYGRDEKLFKKYWPADLHIIGKDILKFHAVYWPAMLLSAKLELPRKILVHGFITVAGQKMSKSLGNVINPLEIIEKYGTDSLRYFLLRESPPFEDLDFTLEKFKKRYNSDLATGIGNLVLRVIGLANKLKFSNSKPKIKDQKLKIQKLRKQKGHGKNL
;
A
#
# COMPACT_ATOMS: atom_id res chain seq x y z
N MET A 1 1.87 2.60 -8.48
CA MET A 1 1.90 3.85 -9.29
C MET A 1 2.96 3.86 -10.42
N LYS A 2 4.27 3.59 -10.19
CA LYS A 2 5.27 3.48 -11.29
C LYS A 2 4.99 2.31 -12.27
N MET A 3 4.33 1.24 -11.82
CA MET A 3 3.96 0.06 -12.62
C MET A 3 2.86 0.35 -13.66
N LEU A 4 1.77 1.00 -13.24
CA LEU A 4 0.67 1.39 -14.14
C LEU A 4 1.12 2.45 -15.16
N LYS A 5 1.96 3.41 -14.75
CA LYS A 5 2.69 4.29 -15.67
C LYS A 5 3.49 3.54 -16.72
N ARG A 6 4.27 2.52 -16.34
CA ARG A 6 5.08 1.75 -17.29
C ARG A 6 4.18 0.96 -18.24
N MET A 7 3.08 0.39 -17.74
CA MET A 7 2.06 -0.29 -18.56
C MET A 7 1.39 0.65 -19.56
N PHE A 8 0.78 1.75 -19.11
CA PHE A 8 0.12 2.72 -19.99
C PHE A 8 1.07 3.37 -20.99
N TRP A 9 2.31 3.67 -20.58
CA TRP A 9 3.31 4.31 -21.45
C TRP A 9 3.95 3.32 -22.45
N GLN A 10 4.15 2.06 -22.09
CA GLN A 10 4.58 1.00 -23.03
C GLN A 10 3.46 0.56 -23.97
N LEU A 11 2.20 0.62 -23.54
CA LEU A 11 1.05 0.49 -24.44
C LEU A 11 1.04 1.59 -25.51
N LYS A 12 1.50 2.82 -25.19
CA LYS A 12 1.64 3.92 -26.15
C LYS A 12 2.67 3.60 -27.26
N ARG A 13 3.63 2.71 -27.04
CA ARG A 13 4.68 2.33 -28.00
C ARG A 13 4.40 1.05 -28.83
N LYS A 14 3.22 0.42 -28.70
CA LYS A 14 2.86 -0.85 -29.40
C LYS A 14 3.80 -2.05 -29.18
N GLU A 15 4.83 -1.95 -28.33
CA GLU A 15 5.86 -3.00 -28.21
C GLU A 15 5.47 -4.19 -27.31
N PHE A 16 4.44 -4.11 -26.45
CA PHE A 16 4.07 -5.21 -25.55
C PHE A 16 2.56 -5.31 -25.26
N HIS A 17 2.01 -6.52 -25.29
CA HIS A 17 0.66 -6.81 -24.80
C HIS A 17 0.59 -6.63 -23.27
N PRO A 18 -0.42 -5.95 -22.70
CA PRO A 18 -0.44 -5.54 -21.29
C PRO A 18 -0.40 -6.70 -20.29
N LYS A 19 -0.98 -7.86 -20.65
CA LYS A 19 -0.86 -9.10 -19.85
C LYS A 19 0.59 -9.56 -19.71
N ASN A 20 1.39 -9.51 -20.77
CA ASN A 20 2.77 -10.01 -20.76
C ASN A 20 3.70 -9.14 -19.91
N LEU A 21 3.47 -7.82 -19.92
CA LEU A 21 4.24 -6.87 -19.12
C LEU A 21 3.93 -7.01 -17.63
N LEU A 22 2.67 -7.31 -17.29
CA LEU A 22 2.27 -7.65 -15.93
C LEU A 22 2.94 -8.93 -15.45
N THR A 23 2.91 -10.00 -16.23
CA THR A 23 3.56 -11.26 -15.87
C THR A 23 5.05 -11.04 -15.59
N LYS A 24 5.76 -10.27 -16.45
CA LYS A 24 7.17 -9.92 -16.22
C LYS A 24 7.38 -9.11 -14.94
N THR A 25 6.51 -8.13 -14.68
CA THR A 25 6.63 -7.28 -13.48
C THR A 25 6.25 -8.04 -12.20
N GLN A 26 5.30 -8.96 -12.27
CA GLN A 26 4.95 -9.88 -11.20
C GLN A 26 6.07 -10.85 -10.90
N ILE A 27 6.73 -11.41 -11.93
CA ILE A 27 7.91 -12.24 -11.73
C ILE A 27 8.98 -11.43 -11.02
N LEU A 28 9.22 -10.18 -11.42
CA LEU A 28 10.17 -9.29 -10.75
C LEU A 28 9.75 -8.98 -9.30
N GLN A 29 8.48 -8.71 -9.02
CA GLN A 29 7.98 -8.44 -7.66
C GLN A 29 8.00 -9.70 -6.78
N LYS A 30 7.66 -10.87 -7.33
CA LYS A 30 7.72 -12.17 -6.66
C LYS A 30 9.17 -12.56 -6.39
N HIS A 31 10.06 -12.33 -7.34
CA HIS A 31 11.50 -12.54 -7.19
C HIS A 31 12.08 -11.57 -6.14
N PHE A 32 11.69 -10.30 -6.18
CA PHE A 32 12.05 -9.30 -5.18
C PHE A 32 11.56 -9.68 -3.77
N GLY A 33 10.29 -10.11 -3.64
CA GLY A 33 9.71 -10.53 -2.37
C GLY A 33 10.34 -11.81 -1.81
N LYS A 34 10.69 -12.77 -2.69
CA LYS A 34 11.48 -13.96 -2.32
C LYS A 34 12.88 -13.59 -1.88
N ASN A 35 13.56 -12.71 -2.62
CA ASN A 35 14.91 -12.27 -2.28
C ASN A 35 14.92 -11.48 -0.98
N LEU A 36 13.87 -10.71 -0.63
CA LEU A 36 13.78 -10.01 0.66
C LEU A 36 13.36 -10.89 1.86
N THR A 37 13.20 -12.21 1.68
CA THR A 37 12.86 -13.16 2.75
C THR A 37 11.64 -12.72 3.57
N PHE A 38 10.58 -12.24 2.91
CA PHE A 38 9.31 -11.98 3.60
C PHE A 38 8.63 -13.30 3.98
N LEU A 39 8.53 -13.60 5.27
CA LEU A 39 7.61 -14.62 5.83
C LEU A 39 6.16 -14.11 5.81
N LEU A 40 5.70 -13.64 4.65
CA LEU A 40 4.29 -13.28 4.43
C LEU A 40 3.63 -14.38 3.58
N THR A 41 2.38 -14.71 3.91
CA THR A 41 1.45 -15.24 2.90
C THR A 41 1.14 -14.11 1.93
N ILE A 42 2.01 -13.90 0.93
CA ILE A 42 1.80 -12.86 -0.07
C ILE A 42 0.79 -13.37 -1.10
N LEU A 43 -0.46 -12.94 -0.97
CA LEU A 43 -1.45 -13.03 -2.05
C LEU A 43 -1.19 -11.89 -3.03
N PHE A 44 -0.28 -12.11 -3.98
CA PHE A 44 -0.14 -11.25 -5.17
C PHE A 44 -1.26 -11.60 -6.15
N GLU A 45 -2.47 -11.10 -5.92
CA GLU A 45 -3.54 -11.18 -6.90
C GLU A 45 -3.60 -9.87 -7.70
N LEU A 46 -3.66 -9.98 -9.04
CA LEU A 46 -3.89 -8.82 -9.90
C LEU A 46 -5.39 -8.56 -10.05
N PRO A 47 -5.80 -7.30 -10.22
CA PRO A 47 -7.16 -6.95 -10.63
C PRO A 47 -7.75 -7.76 -11.78
N THR A 48 -6.89 -8.21 -12.69
CA THR A 48 -7.26 -9.01 -13.86
C THR A 48 -7.40 -10.50 -13.59
N ASN A 49 -7.11 -10.97 -12.37
CA ASN A 49 -7.45 -12.32 -11.96
C ASN A 49 -8.98 -12.40 -11.85
N GLU A 50 -9.59 -13.42 -12.45
CA GLU A 50 -11.04 -13.65 -12.33
C GLU A 50 -11.49 -13.65 -10.87
N SER A 51 -10.59 -14.08 -9.97
CA SER A 51 -10.78 -14.08 -8.53
C SER A 51 -11.03 -12.69 -7.92
N ILE A 52 -10.22 -11.69 -8.27
CA ILE A 52 -10.40 -10.30 -7.81
C ILE A 52 -11.59 -9.66 -8.49
N GLY A 53 -11.77 -9.93 -9.79
CA GLY A 53 -12.87 -9.39 -10.58
C GLY A 53 -14.24 -9.62 -9.95
N GLN A 54 -14.46 -10.78 -9.32
CA GLN A 54 -15.72 -11.09 -8.62
C GLN A 54 -15.92 -10.22 -7.36
N GLY A 55 -14.88 -10.05 -6.54
CA GLY A 55 -14.95 -9.19 -5.35
C GLY A 55 -15.20 -7.72 -5.69
N VAL A 56 -14.54 -7.20 -6.73
CA VAL A 56 -14.74 -5.84 -7.23
C VAL A 56 -16.17 -5.64 -7.74
N LYS A 57 -16.69 -6.58 -8.53
CA LYS A 57 -18.09 -6.52 -9.01
C LYS A 57 -19.09 -6.60 -7.86
N LYS A 58 -18.87 -7.46 -6.86
CA LYS A 58 -19.72 -7.55 -5.66
C LYS A 58 -19.73 -6.24 -4.89
N LEU A 59 -18.57 -5.62 -4.67
CA LEU A 59 -18.48 -4.32 -3.99
C LEU A 59 -19.20 -3.22 -4.79
N TRP A 60 -18.99 -3.19 -6.11
CA TRP A 60 -19.68 -2.25 -7.00
C TRP A 60 -21.20 -2.35 -6.87
N LEU A 61 -21.74 -3.56 -6.97
CA LEU A 61 -23.18 -3.79 -6.87
C LEU A 61 -23.72 -3.37 -5.50
N LYS A 62 -23.01 -3.66 -4.41
CA LYS A 62 -23.40 -3.22 -3.06
C LYS A 62 -23.45 -1.70 -2.93
N CYS A 63 -22.44 -0.99 -3.44
CA CYS A 63 -22.46 0.47 -3.42
C CYS A 63 -23.54 1.07 -4.33
N LYS A 64 -23.85 0.40 -5.44
CA LYS A 64 -24.96 0.78 -6.33
C LYS A 64 -26.32 0.57 -5.65
N GLU A 65 -26.51 -0.55 -4.94
CA GLU A 65 -27.71 -0.85 -4.14
C GLU A 65 -27.95 0.21 -3.05
N SER A 66 -26.88 0.73 -2.44
CA SER A 66 -26.96 1.83 -1.46
C SER A 66 -27.25 3.21 -2.07
N GLY A 67 -27.34 3.31 -3.40
CA GLY A 67 -27.63 4.55 -4.12
C GLY A 67 -26.44 5.52 -4.24
N ASP A 68 -25.22 5.03 -3.98
CA ASP A 68 -24.02 5.86 -3.94
C ASP A 68 -23.23 5.86 -5.25
N ILE A 69 -23.69 5.11 -6.26
CA ILE A 69 -23.12 5.13 -7.61
C ILE A 69 -24.11 5.75 -8.58
N TYR A 70 -23.67 6.78 -9.30
CA TYR A 70 -24.46 7.46 -10.33
C TYR A 70 -23.58 7.86 -11.51
N LYS A 71 -24.18 8.11 -12.68
CA LYS A 71 -23.46 8.50 -13.90
C LYS A 71 -23.59 10.01 -14.13
N LYS A 72 -22.50 10.68 -14.52
CA LYS A 72 -22.54 12.09 -14.97
C LYS A 72 -21.41 12.39 -15.97
N ASN A 73 -21.63 13.43 -16.78
CA ASN A 73 -20.56 14.08 -17.53
C ASN A 73 -19.70 14.92 -16.57
N TYR A 74 -18.38 14.85 -16.73
CA TYR A 74 -17.46 15.58 -15.88
C TYR A 74 -16.24 16.07 -16.68
N THR A 75 -15.95 17.36 -16.49
CA THR A 75 -14.76 18.02 -17.01
C THR A 75 -13.86 18.41 -15.85
N GLY A 76 -12.58 18.03 -15.88
CA GLY A 76 -11.66 18.41 -14.82
C GLY A 76 -10.18 18.15 -15.11
N PHE A 77 -9.32 18.65 -14.24
CA PHE A 77 -7.88 18.48 -14.32
C PHE A 77 -7.48 17.05 -13.98
N TYR A 78 -6.89 16.34 -14.93
CA TYR A 78 -6.44 14.96 -14.78
C TYR A 78 -4.92 14.88 -14.73
N CYS A 79 -4.39 14.31 -13.66
CA CYS A 79 -2.98 14.01 -13.55
C CYS A 79 -2.73 12.55 -13.92
N LEU A 80 -2.11 12.32 -15.09
CA LEU A 80 -1.55 11.00 -15.48
C LEU A 80 -0.58 10.44 -14.44
N GLY A 81 0.02 11.33 -13.63
CA GLY A 81 0.97 10.99 -12.60
C GLY A 81 0.36 10.22 -11.44
N CYS A 82 -0.67 10.82 -10.86
CA CYS A 82 -1.48 10.29 -9.77
C CYS A 82 -2.54 9.30 -10.27
N GLU A 83 -2.71 9.23 -11.60
CA GLU A 83 -3.82 8.58 -12.28
C GLU A 83 -5.17 9.03 -11.75
N ALA A 84 -5.32 10.29 -11.33
CA ALA A 84 -6.49 10.82 -10.66
C ALA A 84 -6.86 12.21 -11.15
N PHE A 85 -8.15 12.54 -11.03
CA PHE A 85 -8.60 13.92 -11.14
C PHE A 85 -8.14 14.71 -9.91
N LEU A 86 -7.68 15.93 -10.16
CA LEU A 86 -7.26 16.90 -9.16
C LEU A 86 -8.27 18.05 -9.20
N ARG A 87 -8.59 18.60 -8.03
CA ARG A 87 -9.31 19.87 -7.94
C ARG A 87 -8.35 21.00 -8.29
N GLU A 88 -8.90 22.14 -8.68
CA GLU A 88 -8.10 23.36 -8.87
C GLU A 88 -7.34 23.75 -7.60
N THR A 89 -8.00 23.59 -6.45
CA THR A 89 -7.40 23.81 -5.11
C THR A 89 -6.31 22.81 -4.74
N ASP A 90 -6.28 21.63 -5.36
CA ASP A 90 -5.20 20.66 -5.15
C ASP A 90 -3.93 21.01 -5.96
N LEU A 91 -4.03 21.95 -6.92
CA LEU A 91 -2.90 22.36 -7.75
C LEU A 91 -2.03 23.40 -7.04
N LYS A 92 -0.70 23.23 -7.14
CA LYS A 92 0.27 24.24 -6.70
C LYS A 92 0.85 24.92 -7.92
N ASN A 93 0.60 26.22 -8.09
CA ASN A 93 0.99 27.00 -9.27
C ASN A 93 0.52 26.36 -10.59
N GLY A 94 -0.70 25.81 -10.62
CA GLY A 94 -1.25 25.11 -11.79
C GLY A 94 -0.63 23.74 -12.09
N LEU A 95 0.23 23.22 -11.20
CA LEU A 95 0.89 21.92 -11.35
C LEU A 95 0.39 20.92 -10.30
N CYS A 96 0.47 19.63 -10.64
CA CYS A 96 0.24 18.56 -9.67
C CYS A 96 1.31 18.62 -8.55
N PRO A 97 0.93 18.62 -7.26
CA PRO A 97 1.85 18.81 -6.14
C PRO A 97 2.86 17.67 -5.99
N TYR A 98 2.54 16.47 -6.49
CA TYR A 98 3.39 15.28 -6.35
C TYR A 98 4.30 15.01 -7.55
N HIS A 99 3.91 15.50 -8.73
CA HIS A 99 4.54 15.19 -10.01
C HIS A 99 5.11 16.40 -10.72
N LEU A 100 4.77 17.61 -10.24
CA LEU A 100 5.25 18.90 -10.76
C LEU A 100 5.02 19.03 -12.28
N LYS A 101 3.89 18.51 -12.75
CA LYS A 101 3.47 18.56 -14.16
C LYS A 101 2.07 19.15 -14.25
N LYS A 102 1.83 19.90 -15.32
CA LYS A 102 0.51 20.47 -15.63
C LYS A 102 -0.48 19.31 -15.92
N PRO A 103 -1.64 19.26 -15.25
CA PRO A 103 -2.67 18.27 -15.54
C PRO A 103 -3.36 18.57 -16.88
N GLU A 104 -3.92 17.54 -17.50
CA GLU A 104 -4.72 17.64 -18.74
C GLU A 104 -6.18 17.93 -18.41
N ILE A 105 -6.88 18.78 -19.17
CA ILE A 105 -8.32 18.97 -19.00
C ILE A 105 -9.05 17.92 -19.84
N ILE A 106 -9.89 17.12 -19.21
CA ILE A 106 -10.58 16.00 -19.85
C ILE A 106 -12.05 16.05 -19.49
N SER A 107 -12.92 15.91 -20.51
CA SER A 107 -14.38 15.84 -20.40
C SER A 107 -14.87 14.44 -20.77
N GLU A 108 -15.47 13.73 -19.82
CA GLU A 108 -15.94 12.35 -20.02
C GLU A 108 -17.20 12.04 -19.22
N GLU A 109 -18.04 11.16 -19.76
CA GLU A 109 -19.11 10.51 -19.01
C GLU A 109 -18.55 9.37 -18.17
N ASN A 110 -18.68 9.48 -16.85
CA ASN A 110 -18.19 8.49 -15.91
C ASN A 110 -19.22 8.17 -14.83
N TYR A 111 -19.09 7.00 -14.21
CA TYR A 111 -19.70 6.73 -12.93
C TYR A 111 -18.93 7.44 -11.81
N PHE A 112 -19.66 7.94 -10.83
CA PHE A 112 -19.19 8.64 -9.65
C PHE A 112 -19.68 7.96 -8.39
N PHE A 113 -18.85 8.02 -7.35
CA PHE A 113 -19.20 7.63 -6.00
C PHE A 113 -19.59 8.86 -5.18
N ARG A 114 -20.69 8.76 -4.43
CA ARG A 114 -21.23 9.81 -3.54
C ARG A 114 -20.42 9.98 -2.26
N LEU A 115 -19.15 10.35 -2.39
CA LEU A 115 -18.27 10.55 -1.23
C LEU A 115 -18.77 11.65 -0.30
N SER A 116 -19.35 12.70 -0.86
CA SER A 116 -19.89 13.84 -0.10
C SER A 116 -20.91 13.43 0.97
N ARG A 117 -21.70 12.37 0.71
CA ARG A 117 -22.69 11.83 1.67
C ARG A 117 -22.06 11.33 2.96
N TYR A 118 -20.83 10.84 2.90
CA TYR A 118 -20.13 10.20 4.02
C TYR A 118 -19.29 11.17 4.86
N GLN A 119 -19.33 12.48 4.58
CA GLN A 119 -18.46 13.44 5.25
C GLN A 119 -18.60 13.41 6.78
N LYS A 120 -19.82 13.52 7.31
CA LYS A 120 -20.06 13.50 8.77
C LYS A 120 -19.66 12.18 9.42
N ASP A 121 -19.90 11.06 8.75
CA ASP A 121 -19.51 9.74 9.24
C ASP A 121 -17.99 9.62 9.33
N LEU A 122 -17.27 10.06 8.29
CA LEU A 122 -15.82 10.04 8.26
C LEU A 122 -15.19 10.97 9.29
N GLU A 123 -15.75 12.18 9.48
CA GLU A 123 -15.30 13.09 10.55
C GLU A 123 -15.38 12.39 11.90
N LYS A 124 -16.53 11.78 12.21
CA LYS A 124 -16.73 11.03 13.47
C LYS A 124 -15.78 9.84 13.60
N ILE A 125 -15.64 9.03 12.54
CA ILE A 125 -14.76 7.86 12.52
C ILE A 125 -13.31 8.26 12.83
N ILE A 126 -12.83 9.34 12.21
CA ILE A 126 -11.47 9.82 12.40
C ILE A 126 -11.33 10.45 13.79
N GLU A 127 -12.26 11.32 14.22
CA GLU A 127 -12.20 12.00 15.51
C GLU A 127 -12.17 11.01 16.69
N LYS A 128 -13.03 9.99 16.64
CA LYS A 128 -13.19 8.97 17.69
C LYS A 128 -12.19 7.83 17.61
N ASP A 129 -11.27 7.84 16.65
CA ASP A 129 -10.33 6.75 16.39
C ASP A 129 -11.04 5.40 16.17
N GLU A 130 -12.21 5.41 15.50
CA GLU A 130 -12.84 4.16 15.03
C GLU A 130 -11.94 3.46 13.99
N ILE A 131 -11.16 4.26 13.25
CA ILE A 131 -9.96 3.82 12.54
C ILE A 131 -8.77 4.57 13.15
N GLU A 132 -7.83 3.85 13.75
CA GLU A 132 -6.62 4.45 14.34
C GLU A 132 -5.62 4.81 13.23
N ILE A 133 -5.36 6.10 13.02
CA ILE A 133 -4.41 6.58 12.00
C ILE A 133 -3.12 7.02 12.67
N PHE A 134 -2.01 6.38 12.30
CA PHE A 134 -0.69 6.61 12.87
C PHE A 134 0.32 7.02 11.79
N PRO A 135 1.15 8.06 12.01
CA PRO A 135 1.27 8.87 13.24
C PRO A 135 0.17 9.94 13.33
N ARG A 136 0.05 10.58 14.51
CA ARG A 136 -1.04 11.51 14.83
C ARG A 136 -1.10 12.73 13.91
N GLU A 137 0.03 13.16 13.36
CA GLU A 137 0.11 14.25 12.38
C GLU A 137 -0.69 13.91 11.12
N ARG A 138 -0.67 12.64 10.69
CA ARG A 138 -1.45 12.15 9.53
C ARG A 138 -2.94 12.09 9.83
N LYS A 139 -3.32 11.75 11.07
CA LYS A 139 -4.71 11.86 11.53
C LYS A 139 -5.20 13.31 11.42
N ASN A 140 -4.41 14.27 11.90
CA ASN A 140 -4.79 15.68 11.86
C ASN A 140 -4.88 16.21 10.42
N GLU A 141 -3.92 15.85 9.56
CA GLU A 141 -3.93 16.17 8.14
C GLU A 141 -5.22 15.69 7.46
N ILE A 142 -5.58 14.42 7.68
CA ILE A 142 -6.76 13.87 7.02
C ILE A 142 -8.07 14.37 7.62
N LEU A 143 -8.12 14.63 8.92
CA LEU A 143 -9.29 15.23 9.55
C LEU A 143 -9.57 16.63 8.98
N ASN A 144 -8.52 17.46 8.85
CA ASN A 144 -8.63 18.77 8.23
C ASN A 144 -9.03 18.68 6.76
N PHE A 145 -8.51 17.68 6.04
CA PHE A 145 -8.93 17.42 4.66
C PHE A 145 -10.44 17.12 4.59
N VAL A 146 -10.97 16.24 5.44
CA VAL A 146 -12.41 15.92 5.45
C VAL A 146 -13.25 17.13 5.82
N LYS A 147 -12.85 17.89 6.85
CA LYS A 147 -13.55 19.12 7.29
C LYS A 147 -13.59 20.23 6.23
N SER A 148 -12.65 20.24 5.28
CA SER A 148 -12.64 21.21 4.19
C SER A 148 -13.68 20.93 3.09
N GLY A 149 -14.42 19.82 3.19
CA GLY A 149 -15.49 19.46 2.26
C GLY A 149 -15.09 18.31 1.33
N LEU A 150 -15.93 17.27 1.29
CA LEU A 150 -15.75 16.13 0.41
C LEU A 150 -16.58 16.26 -0.87
N GLU A 151 -15.94 15.99 -1.99
CA GLU A 151 -16.57 15.94 -3.31
C GLU A 151 -16.66 14.51 -3.83
N ASP A 152 -17.71 14.25 -4.61
CA ASP A 152 -17.90 12.98 -5.30
C ASP A 152 -16.78 12.74 -6.31
N PHE A 153 -16.25 11.52 -6.34
CA PHE A 153 -15.12 11.17 -7.21
C PHE A 153 -15.52 10.14 -8.26
N SER A 154 -14.87 10.22 -9.41
CA SER A 154 -15.12 9.31 -10.52
C SER A 154 -14.54 7.92 -10.24
N ILE A 155 -15.37 6.88 -10.42
CA ILE A 155 -15.06 5.46 -10.19
C ILE A 155 -15.12 4.59 -11.45
N SER A 156 -15.30 5.18 -12.64
CA SER A 156 -15.12 4.49 -13.92
C SER A 156 -14.45 5.37 -14.96
N ARG A 157 -14.03 4.78 -16.07
CA ARG A 157 -13.57 5.46 -17.29
C ARG A 157 -14.14 4.80 -18.54
N PRO A 158 -14.29 5.51 -19.66
CA PRO A 158 -14.68 4.91 -20.92
C PRO A 158 -13.67 3.82 -21.32
N ARG A 159 -14.19 2.71 -21.83
CA ARG A 159 -13.40 1.54 -22.21
C ARG A 159 -12.32 1.89 -23.23
N GLU A 160 -12.63 2.78 -24.17
CA GLU A 160 -11.70 3.23 -25.21
C GLU A 160 -10.47 3.93 -24.63
N ARG A 161 -10.67 4.83 -23.66
CA ARG A 161 -9.57 5.50 -22.94
C ARG A 161 -8.68 4.52 -22.20
N MET A 162 -9.30 3.50 -21.62
CA MET A 162 -8.60 2.41 -20.95
C MET A 162 -8.05 1.38 -21.94
N ARG A 163 -8.25 1.53 -23.26
CA ARG A 163 -7.87 0.58 -24.31
C ARG A 163 -8.37 -0.85 -24.05
N GLY A 164 -9.58 -0.95 -23.49
CA GLY A 164 -10.18 -2.22 -23.09
C GLY A 164 -9.57 -2.86 -21.84
N TRP A 165 -8.64 -2.18 -21.16
CA TRP A 165 -7.89 -2.73 -20.02
C TRP A 165 -8.54 -2.40 -18.67
N GLY A 166 -8.97 -3.43 -17.95
CA GLY A 166 -9.50 -3.35 -16.58
C GLY A 166 -10.77 -4.17 -16.39
N ILE A 167 -11.40 -4.06 -15.22
CA ILE A 167 -12.64 -4.78 -14.90
C ILE A 167 -13.84 -3.99 -15.45
N PRO A 168 -14.69 -4.57 -16.33
CA PRO A 168 -15.88 -3.89 -16.82
C PRO A 168 -16.87 -3.58 -15.70
N VAL A 169 -17.54 -2.44 -15.80
CA VAL A 169 -18.65 -2.09 -14.89
C VAL A 169 -19.76 -3.14 -15.04
N PRO A 170 -20.32 -3.68 -13.94
CA PRO A 170 -21.48 -4.55 -14.00
C PRO A 170 -22.63 -3.90 -14.78
N ASN A 171 -23.13 -4.62 -15.80
CA ASN A 171 -24.21 -4.19 -16.68
C ASN A 171 -23.90 -2.98 -17.58
N ASP A 172 -22.63 -2.55 -17.68
CA ASP A 172 -22.20 -1.51 -18.62
C ASP A 172 -20.79 -1.81 -19.14
N LYS A 173 -20.71 -2.50 -20.30
CA LYS A 173 -19.43 -2.88 -20.90
C LYS A 173 -18.67 -1.70 -21.53
N SER A 174 -19.33 -0.55 -21.72
CA SER A 174 -18.71 0.66 -22.27
C SER A 174 -17.78 1.35 -21.27
N GLN A 175 -17.91 0.99 -19.99
CA GLN A 175 -17.16 1.58 -18.88
C GLN A 175 -16.29 0.52 -18.18
N ILE A 176 -15.11 0.95 -17.74
CA ILE A 176 -14.18 0.17 -16.95
C ILE A 176 -14.09 0.78 -15.55
N ILE A 177 -14.12 -0.06 -14.52
CA ILE A 177 -13.97 0.36 -13.13
C ILE A 177 -12.59 0.99 -12.95
N TYR A 178 -12.59 2.17 -12.34
CA TYR A 178 -11.41 3.01 -12.18
C TYR A 178 -10.49 2.49 -11.07
N VAL A 179 -9.19 2.68 -11.29
CA VAL A 179 -8.06 2.07 -10.58
C VAL A 179 -8.20 2.03 -9.06
N TRP A 180 -8.64 3.10 -8.40
CA TRP A 180 -8.72 3.09 -6.93
C TRP A 180 -9.87 2.26 -6.37
N PHE A 181 -11.02 2.20 -7.08
CA PHE A 181 -12.14 1.36 -6.64
C PHE A 181 -11.75 -0.12 -6.69
N ASP A 182 -11.09 -0.51 -7.76
CA ASP A 182 -10.54 -1.84 -7.98
C ASP A 182 -9.40 -2.16 -7.01
N ALA A 183 -8.34 -1.33 -6.99
CA ALA A 183 -7.14 -1.60 -6.20
C ALA A 183 -7.38 -1.66 -4.69
N LEU A 184 -8.27 -0.82 -4.14
CA LEU A 184 -8.62 -0.87 -2.72
C LEU A 184 -9.41 -2.13 -2.37
N THR A 185 -10.22 -2.65 -3.30
CA THR A 185 -10.98 -3.89 -3.09
C THR A 185 -10.07 -5.10 -2.91
N ASN A 186 -8.80 -5.04 -3.36
CA ASN A 186 -7.82 -6.11 -3.17
C ASN A 186 -7.71 -6.58 -1.72
N TYR A 187 -7.83 -5.68 -0.73
CA TYR A 187 -7.74 -6.02 0.69
C TYR A 187 -8.78 -7.06 1.13
N ILE A 188 -9.97 -7.03 0.53
CA ILE A 188 -11.07 -7.94 0.85
C ILE A 188 -11.18 -9.08 -0.17
N SER A 189 -10.93 -8.82 -1.46
CA SER A 189 -11.06 -9.85 -2.51
C SER A 189 -9.97 -10.91 -2.42
N ALA A 190 -8.75 -10.56 -2.00
CA ALA A 190 -7.65 -11.52 -1.83
C ALA A 190 -7.95 -12.54 -0.72
N ILE A 191 -8.71 -12.15 0.30
CA ILE A 191 -9.12 -13.02 1.41
C ILE A 191 -10.52 -13.62 1.23
N GLY A 192 -11.05 -13.64 0.00
CA GLY A 192 -12.26 -14.39 -0.33
C GLY A 192 -13.55 -13.57 -0.43
N TYR A 193 -13.53 -12.24 -0.32
CA TYR A 193 -14.75 -11.45 -0.55
C TYR A 193 -15.29 -11.67 -1.97
N GLY A 194 -16.54 -12.16 -2.04
CA GLY A 194 -17.20 -12.53 -3.30
C GLY A 194 -16.92 -13.95 -3.80
N ARG A 195 -16.17 -14.76 -3.04
CA ARG A 195 -15.77 -16.14 -3.44
C ARG A 195 -15.81 -17.15 -2.30
N ASP A 196 -15.15 -16.83 -1.19
CA ASP A 196 -15.01 -17.66 0.00
C ASP A 196 -15.33 -16.83 1.24
N GLU A 197 -16.58 -16.90 1.68
CA GLU A 197 -17.04 -16.15 2.84
C GLU A 197 -16.40 -16.61 4.14
N LYS A 198 -15.97 -17.88 4.25
CA LYS A 198 -15.32 -18.39 5.46
C LYS A 198 -13.94 -17.77 5.62
N LEU A 199 -13.17 -17.72 4.53
CA LEU A 199 -11.87 -17.05 4.51
C LEU A 199 -12.00 -15.55 4.78
N PHE A 200 -13.01 -14.90 4.20
CA PHE A 200 -13.24 -13.47 4.36
C PHE A 200 -13.56 -13.14 5.83
N LYS A 201 -14.51 -13.85 6.44
CA LYS A 201 -14.89 -13.65 7.85
C LYS A 201 -13.77 -13.99 8.83
N LYS A 202 -12.80 -14.81 8.44
CA LYS A 202 -11.66 -15.16 9.29
C LYS A 202 -10.66 -14.00 9.43
N TYR A 203 -10.45 -13.23 8.36
CA TYR A 203 -9.38 -12.22 8.28
C TYR A 203 -9.88 -10.77 8.19
N TRP A 204 -11.15 -10.54 7.85
CA TRP A 204 -11.75 -9.21 7.86
C TRP A 204 -12.52 -9.00 9.18
N PRO A 205 -12.43 -7.81 9.81
CA PRO A 205 -11.71 -6.60 9.38
C PRO A 205 -10.19 -6.68 9.52
N ALA A 206 -9.46 -6.00 8.63
CA ALA A 206 -8.00 -5.94 8.70
C ALA A 206 -7.51 -5.24 9.97
N ASP A 207 -6.55 -5.84 10.67
CA ASP A 207 -5.97 -5.25 11.87
C ASP A 207 -5.06 -4.04 11.59
N LEU A 208 -4.40 -4.01 10.41
CA LEU A 208 -3.47 -2.96 10.05
C LEU A 208 -3.30 -2.84 8.53
N HIS A 209 -3.44 -1.63 8.01
CA HIS A 209 -2.96 -1.24 6.68
C HIS A 209 -1.65 -0.46 6.81
N ILE A 210 -0.60 -0.86 6.07
CA ILE A 210 0.67 -0.14 6.01
C ILE A 210 0.79 0.52 4.65
N ILE A 211 0.89 1.84 4.63
CA ILE A 211 0.87 2.63 3.39
C ILE A 211 1.89 3.77 3.40
N GLY A 212 2.27 4.24 2.21
CA GLY A 212 3.00 5.49 2.07
C GLY A 212 2.09 6.71 2.21
N LYS A 213 2.65 7.84 2.67
CA LYS A 213 1.89 9.10 2.84
C LYS A 213 1.21 9.63 1.57
N ASP A 214 1.70 9.29 0.37
CA ASP A 214 1.11 9.73 -0.90
C ASP A 214 -0.27 9.13 -1.19
N ILE A 215 -0.64 8.04 -0.52
CA ILE A 215 -1.90 7.35 -0.75
C ILE A 215 -2.84 7.36 0.46
N LEU A 216 -2.53 8.20 1.46
CA LEU A 216 -3.31 8.33 2.70
C LEU A 216 -4.79 8.62 2.44
N LYS A 217 -5.08 9.61 1.60
CA LYS A 217 -6.46 10.01 1.27
C LYS A 217 -7.31 8.84 0.74
N PHE A 218 -6.72 7.95 -0.06
CA PHE A 218 -7.45 6.79 -0.59
C PHE A 218 -7.80 5.78 0.50
N HIS A 219 -6.95 5.63 1.52
CA HIS A 219 -7.11 4.61 2.57
C HIS A 219 -7.87 5.10 3.79
N ALA A 220 -7.83 6.40 4.08
CA ALA A 220 -8.46 7.00 5.25
C ALA A 220 -9.78 7.73 4.93
N VAL A 221 -10.10 7.98 3.66
CA VAL A 221 -11.33 8.67 3.25
C VAL A 221 -12.12 7.84 2.24
N TYR A 222 -11.51 7.49 1.10
CA TYR A 222 -12.26 6.85 0.02
C TYR A 222 -12.62 5.42 0.37
N TRP A 223 -11.65 4.66 0.89
CA TRP A 223 -11.86 3.27 1.27
C TRP A 223 -12.89 3.09 2.39
N PRO A 224 -12.82 3.83 3.52
CA PRO A 224 -13.85 3.75 4.55
C PRO A 224 -15.24 4.13 4.02
N ALA A 225 -15.37 5.17 3.19
CA ALA A 225 -16.67 5.52 2.59
C ALA A 225 -17.23 4.40 1.70
N MET A 226 -16.38 3.76 0.89
CA MET A 226 -16.78 2.61 0.07
C MET A 226 -17.21 1.42 0.94
N LEU A 227 -16.53 1.17 2.05
CA LEU A 227 -16.89 0.12 3.02
C LEU A 227 -18.23 0.41 3.71
N LEU A 228 -18.45 1.65 4.16
CA LEU A 228 -19.71 2.09 4.75
C LEU A 228 -20.87 1.91 3.77
N SER A 229 -20.68 2.37 2.53
CA SER A 229 -21.64 2.19 1.43
C SER A 229 -21.96 0.71 1.18
N ALA A 230 -20.95 -0.16 1.22
CA ALA A 230 -21.13 -1.59 1.07
C ALA A 230 -21.60 -2.31 2.34
N LYS A 231 -21.79 -1.59 3.45
CA LYS A 231 -22.12 -2.11 4.79
C LYS A 231 -21.12 -3.16 5.29
N LEU A 232 -19.84 -2.88 5.10
CA LEU A 232 -18.71 -3.70 5.55
C LEU A 232 -18.01 -3.05 6.74
N GLU A 233 -17.42 -3.88 7.61
CA GLU A 233 -16.61 -3.41 8.73
C GLU A 233 -15.37 -2.64 8.25
N LEU A 234 -14.95 -1.65 9.05
CA LEU A 234 -13.79 -0.80 8.79
C LEU A 234 -12.48 -1.48 9.23
N PRO A 235 -11.34 -1.19 8.58
CA PRO A 235 -10.03 -1.64 9.08
C PRO A 235 -9.74 -0.99 10.44
N ARG A 236 -9.03 -1.70 11.32
CA ARG A 236 -8.76 -1.21 12.67
C ARG A 236 -7.75 -0.05 12.69
N LYS A 237 -6.66 -0.18 11.91
CA LYS A 237 -5.55 0.77 11.94
C LYS A 237 -4.96 1.06 10.56
N ILE A 238 -4.41 2.26 10.40
CA ILE A 238 -3.64 2.69 9.23
C ILE A 238 -2.31 3.26 9.71
N LEU A 239 -1.21 2.58 9.39
CA LEU A 239 0.16 3.07 9.59
C LEU A 239 0.65 3.72 8.31
N VAL A 240 1.09 4.96 8.43
CA VAL A 240 1.53 5.80 7.32
C VAL A 240 3.03 6.05 7.44
N HIS A 241 3.80 5.48 6.53
CA HIS A 241 5.25 5.67 6.48
C HIS A 241 5.67 6.81 5.56
N GLY A 242 6.86 7.36 5.81
CA GLY A 242 7.47 8.40 4.99
C GLY A 242 7.98 7.90 3.63
N PHE A 243 8.51 8.81 2.83
CA PHE A 243 9.17 8.48 1.58
C PHE A 243 10.59 7.98 1.81
N ILE A 244 11.11 7.24 0.83
CA ILE A 244 12.55 7.04 0.67
C ILE A 244 13.02 8.04 -0.39
N THR A 245 13.86 9.00 0.02
CA THR A 245 14.53 9.97 -0.85
C THR A 245 15.96 9.55 -1.13
N VAL A 246 16.59 10.18 -2.11
CA VAL A 246 18.01 10.02 -2.42
C VAL A 246 18.63 11.41 -2.51
N ALA A 247 19.59 11.70 -1.63
CA ALA A 247 20.24 12.99 -1.47
C ALA A 247 19.23 14.16 -1.33
N GLY A 248 18.22 13.98 -0.49
CA GLY A 248 17.16 14.96 -0.22
C GLY A 248 16.12 15.11 -1.33
N GLN A 249 16.25 14.39 -2.45
CA GLN A 249 15.32 14.46 -3.56
C GLN A 249 14.49 13.18 -3.71
N LYS A 250 13.23 13.33 -4.11
CA LYS A 250 12.36 12.19 -4.45
C LYS A 250 12.94 11.44 -5.64
N MET A 251 13.04 10.11 -5.54
CA MET A 251 13.57 9.27 -6.62
C MET A 251 12.74 9.39 -7.90
N SER A 252 13.36 9.91 -8.96
CA SER A 252 12.75 10.00 -10.29
C SER A 252 13.72 9.57 -11.37
N LYS A 253 13.21 8.90 -12.41
CA LYS A 253 14.04 8.50 -13.55
C LYS A 253 14.61 9.71 -14.31
N SER A 254 13.86 10.81 -14.34
CA SER A 254 14.29 12.06 -14.98
C SER A 254 15.47 12.71 -14.26
N LEU A 255 15.60 12.51 -12.95
CA LEU A 255 16.72 13.03 -12.15
C LEU A 255 17.91 12.06 -12.10
N GLY A 256 17.81 10.87 -12.70
CA GLY A 256 18.87 9.85 -12.67
C GLY A 256 19.17 9.26 -11.28
N ASN A 257 18.52 9.74 -10.21
CA ASN A 257 18.80 9.37 -8.82
C ASN A 257 18.06 8.11 -8.34
N VAL A 258 17.69 7.21 -9.25
CA VAL A 258 16.95 5.98 -8.90
C VAL A 258 17.92 4.94 -8.37
N ILE A 259 17.71 4.51 -7.14
CA ILE A 259 18.45 3.41 -6.56
C ILE A 259 17.67 2.11 -6.78
N ASN A 260 18.34 1.14 -7.38
CA ASN A 260 17.80 -0.19 -7.59
C ASN A 260 18.12 -1.07 -6.37
N PRO A 261 17.12 -1.44 -5.54
CA PRO A 261 17.39 -2.27 -4.37
C PRO A 261 17.95 -3.66 -4.72
N LEU A 262 17.70 -4.18 -5.92
CA LEU A 262 18.24 -5.47 -6.36
C LEU A 262 19.77 -5.45 -6.48
N GLU A 263 20.34 -4.36 -7.01
CA GLU A 263 21.80 -4.21 -7.14
C GLU A 263 22.47 -4.16 -5.76
N ILE A 264 21.79 -3.58 -4.75
CA ILE A 264 22.28 -3.57 -3.38
C ILE A 264 22.21 -4.97 -2.78
N ILE A 265 21.10 -5.69 -2.98
CA ILE A 265 20.91 -7.06 -2.47
C ILE A 265 21.95 -8.00 -3.07
N GLU A 266 22.20 -7.91 -4.38
CA GLU A 266 23.18 -8.74 -5.07
C GLU A 266 24.60 -8.53 -4.50
N LYS A 267 24.95 -7.28 -4.16
CA LYS A 267 26.28 -6.93 -3.67
C LYS A 267 26.49 -7.12 -2.16
N TYR A 268 25.46 -6.89 -1.35
CA TYR A 268 25.58 -6.80 0.12
C TYR A 268 24.69 -7.79 0.86
N GLY A 269 23.88 -8.55 0.15
CA GLY A 269 22.89 -9.46 0.73
C GLY A 269 21.62 -8.75 1.19
N THR A 270 20.56 -9.54 1.27
CA THR A 270 19.22 -9.10 1.65
C THR A 270 19.16 -8.54 3.07
N ASP A 271 19.74 -9.25 4.03
CA ASP A 271 19.61 -8.91 5.45
C ASP A 271 20.28 -7.57 5.77
N SER A 272 21.34 -7.24 5.05
CA SER A 272 22.02 -5.95 5.12
C SER A 272 21.10 -4.80 4.73
N LEU A 273 20.36 -4.94 3.62
CA LEU A 273 19.40 -3.92 3.18
C LEU A 273 18.21 -3.82 4.15
N ARG A 274 17.69 -4.96 4.63
CA ARG A 274 16.60 -4.98 5.63
C ARG A 274 17.03 -4.29 6.93
N TYR A 275 18.20 -4.65 7.45
CA TYR A 275 18.77 -4.05 8.65
C TYR A 275 18.91 -2.54 8.48
N PHE A 276 19.52 -2.09 7.37
CA PHE A 276 19.68 -0.67 7.10
C PHE A 276 18.34 0.07 7.11
N LEU A 277 17.35 -0.41 6.35
CA LEU A 277 16.04 0.24 6.26
C LEU A 277 15.33 0.31 7.61
N LEU A 278 15.39 -0.76 8.41
CA LEU A 278 14.76 -0.79 9.74
C LEU A 278 15.52 0.01 10.79
N ARG A 279 16.85 0.14 10.66
CA ARG A 279 17.71 0.81 11.63
C ARG A 279 17.79 2.32 11.41
N GLU A 280 17.80 2.74 10.15
CA GLU A 280 18.02 4.13 9.74
C GLU A 280 16.71 4.86 9.41
N SER A 281 15.63 4.16 9.07
CA SER A 281 14.33 4.80 8.86
C SER A 281 13.59 4.91 10.18
N PRO A 282 13.32 6.13 10.70
CA PRO A 282 12.15 6.30 11.54
C PRO A 282 10.94 5.83 10.70
N PRO A 283 10.02 5.01 11.25
CA PRO A 283 8.93 4.44 10.46
C PRO A 283 7.97 5.49 9.87
N PHE A 284 8.05 6.75 10.32
CA PHE A 284 7.09 7.80 9.97
C PHE A 284 7.71 9.01 9.24
N GLU A 285 9.03 9.13 9.27
CA GLU A 285 9.77 10.21 8.62
C GLU A 285 10.32 9.78 7.26
N ASP A 286 10.72 10.76 6.45
CA ASP A 286 11.34 10.47 5.17
C ASP A 286 12.78 9.99 5.40
N LEU A 287 13.10 8.80 4.89
CA LEU A 287 14.46 8.27 4.91
C LEU A 287 15.23 8.82 3.72
N ASP A 288 16.30 9.56 3.99
CA ASP A 288 17.25 9.94 2.95
C ASP A 288 18.33 8.88 2.76
N PHE A 289 18.14 8.04 1.75
CA PHE A 289 19.05 6.97 1.40
C PHE A 289 20.26 7.50 0.63
N THR A 290 21.46 7.16 1.11
CA THR A 290 22.70 7.26 0.32
C THR A 290 23.50 5.96 0.44
N LEU A 291 24.19 5.58 -0.64
CA LEU A 291 25.02 4.38 -0.63
C LEU A 291 26.16 4.47 0.40
N GLU A 292 26.63 5.69 0.68
CA GLU A 292 27.63 5.95 1.71
C GLU A 292 27.12 5.63 3.12
N LYS A 293 25.93 6.14 3.49
CA LYS A 293 25.28 5.80 4.77
C LYS A 293 25.07 4.29 4.89
N PHE A 294 24.60 3.67 3.81
CA PHE A 294 24.42 2.22 3.73
C PHE A 294 25.72 1.46 3.99
N LYS A 295 26.80 1.76 3.24
CA LYS A 295 28.11 1.12 3.41
C LYS A 295 28.67 1.35 4.81
N LYS A 296 28.51 2.54 5.37
CA LYS A 296 28.95 2.86 6.73
C LYS A 296 28.28 1.94 7.75
N ARG A 297 26.96 1.78 7.69
CA ARG A 297 26.21 0.87 8.58
C ARG A 297 26.53 -0.59 8.37
N TYR A 298 26.64 -1.01 7.12
CA TYR A 298 27.06 -2.36 6.79
C TYR A 298 28.44 -2.69 7.41
N ASN A 299 29.43 -1.82 7.21
CA ASN A 299 30.78 -2.07 7.71
C ASN A 299 30.88 -1.99 9.23
N SER A 300 30.24 -0.99 9.86
CA SER A 300 30.34 -0.77 11.31
C SER A 300 29.53 -1.79 12.10
N ASP A 301 28.23 -1.89 11.86
CA ASP A 301 27.33 -2.68 12.69
C ASP A 301 27.40 -4.17 12.32
N LEU A 302 27.38 -4.49 11.03
CA LEU A 302 27.26 -5.87 10.55
C LEU A 302 28.63 -6.55 10.41
N ALA A 303 29.50 -6.03 9.55
CA ALA A 303 30.80 -6.68 9.29
C ALA A 303 31.73 -6.60 10.51
N THR A 304 31.95 -5.39 11.02
CA THR A 304 32.89 -5.16 12.14
C THR A 304 32.27 -5.48 13.49
N GLY A 305 30.99 -5.14 13.69
CA GLY A 305 30.29 -5.40 14.95
C GLY A 305 29.98 -6.89 15.13
N ILE A 306 28.91 -7.36 14.49
CA ILE A 306 28.42 -8.74 14.66
C ILE A 306 29.38 -9.75 14.03
N GLY A 307 29.88 -9.49 12.82
CA GLY A 307 30.72 -10.40 12.06
C GLY A 307 32.02 -10.74 12.78
N ASN A 308 32.81 -9.72 13.15
CA ASN A 308 34.05 -9.96 13.89
C ASN A 308 33.80 -10.57 15.28
N LEU A 309 32.71 -10.21 15.96
CA LEU A 309 32.36 -10.83 17.24
C LEU A 309 32.15 -12.34 17.06
N VAL A 310 31.34 -12.74 16.08
CA VAL A 310 31.07 -14.16 15.78
C VAL A 310 32.37 -14.89 15.42
N LEU A 311 33.22 -14.31 14.56
CA LEU A 311 34.51 -14.91 14.20
C LEU A 311 35.42 -15.10 15.41
N ARG A 312 35.50 -14.13 16.32
CA ARG A 312 36.28 -14.24 17.56
C ARG A 312 35.73 -15.32 18.49
N VAL A 313 34.41 -15.40 18.65
CA VAL A 313 33.75 -16.43 19.47
C VAL A 313 34.01 -17.83 18.91
N ILE A 314 33.86 -18.02 17.59
CA ILE A 314 34.16 -19.28 16.92
C ILE A 314 35.64 -19.65 17.08
N GLY A 315 36.55 -18.69 16.88
CA GLY A 315 37.99 -18.90 17.06
C GLY A 315 38.34 -19.34 18.49
N LEU A 316 37.74 -18.69 19.49
CA LEU A 316 37.92 -19.05 20.90
C LEU A 316 37.34 -20.44 21.21
N ALA A 317 36.13 -20.75 20.72
CA ALA A 317 35.50 -22.05 20.92
C ALA A 317 36.36 -23.19 20.33
N ASN A 318 36.91 -22.99 19.13
CA ASN A 318 37.81 -23.95 18.50
C ASN A 318 39.11 -24.12 19.30
N LYS A 319 39.72 -23.01 19.77
CA LYS A 319 40.96 -23.06 20.57
C LYS A 319 40.74 -23.78 21.91
N LEU A 320 39.61 -23.52 22.56
CA LEU A 320 39.23 -24.17 23.82
C LEU A 320 38.74 -25.62 23.61
N LYS A 321 38.76 -26.14 22.36
CA LYS A 321 38.25 -27.46 21.99
C LYS A 321 36.88 -27.71 22.59
N PHE A 322 35.98 -26.74 22.46
CA PHE A 322 34.60 -26.87 22.91
C PHE A 322 33.95 -28.01 22.10
N SER A 323 34.07 -29.24 22.60
CA SER A 323 33.38 -30.41 22.04
C SER A 323 31.90 -30.22 22.25
N ASN A 324 31.07 -30.74 21.34
CA ASN A 324 29.60 -30.71 21.38
C ASN A 324 29.01 -31.30 22.69
N SER A 325 29.16 -30.61 23.82
CA SER A 325 28.08 -30.59 24.79
C SER A 325 27.04 -29.71 24.14
N LYS A 326 26.00 -30.32 23.53
CA LYS A 326 24.76 -29.60 23.25
C LYS A 326 24.50 -28.74 24.49
N PRO A 327 24.52 -27.40 24.41
CA PRO A 327 24.08 -26.64 25.55
C PRO A 327 22.71 -27.21 25.87
N LYS A 328 22.51 -27.70 27.11
CA LYS A 328 21.17 -27.85 27.63
C LYS A 328 20.66 -26.42 27.67
N ILE A 329 20.17 -25.92 26.53
CA ILE A 329 19.22 -24.84 26.49
C ILE A 329 18.08 -25.44 27.29
N LYS A 330 18.09 -25.22 28.61
CA LYS A 330 16.85 -25.30 29.37
C LYS A 330 15.96 -24.38 28.57
N ASP A 331 14.94 -24.94 27.94
CA ASP A 331 13.82 -24.17 27.44
C ASP A 331 13.32 -23.35 28.62
N GLN A 332 13.92 -22.19 28.85
CA GLN A 332 13.20 -21.07 29.37
C GLN A 332 12.23 -20.76 28.24
N LYS A 333 11.14 -21.52 28.20
CA LYS A 333 9.88 -21.06 27.66
C LYS A 333 9.74 -19.66 28.22
N LEU A 334 10.07 -18.65 27.41
CA LEU A 334 9.76 -17.29 27.70
C LEU A 334 8.27 -17.34 28.02
N LYS A 335 7.91 -17.12 29.28
CA LYS A 335 6.53 -17.16 29.77
C LYS A 335 5.76 -15.96 29.22
N ILE A 336 5.67 -15.84 27.89
CA ILE A 336 4.68 -15.01 27.19
C ILE A 336 3.35 -15.79 27.20
N GLN A 337 2.93 -16.25 28.38
CA GLN A 337 1.64 -16.90 28.58
C GLN A 337 1.01 -16.54 29.95
N LYS A 338 1.56 -15.56 30.69
CA LYS A 338 0.91 -15.03 31.90
C LYS A 338 0.26 -13.65 31.78
N LEU A 339 0.39 -12.94 30.64
CA LEU A 339 -0.37 -11.69 30.42
C LEU A 339 -1.74 -11.88 29.76
N ARG A 340 -2.09 -13.10 29.31
CA ARG A 340 -3.43 -13.41 28.76
C ARG A 340 -4.43 -13.96 29.78
N LYS A 341 -4.02 -14.23 31.03
CA LYS A 341 -4.91 -14.75 32.09
C LYS A 341 -5.22 -13.76 33.23
N GLN A 342 -4.78 -12.50 33.15
CA GLN A 342 -5.13 -11.44 34.12
C GLN A 342 -6.11 -10.38 33.60
N LYS A 343 -6.69 -10.55 32.39
CA LYS A 343 -7.80 -9.71 31.90
C LYS A 343 -9.11 -10.46 31.73
N GLY A 344 -9.30 -11.50 32.53
CA GLY A 344 -10.58 -12.18 32.62
C GLY A 344 -10.77 -12.63 34.05
N HIS A 345 -11.21 -11.71 34.92
CA HIS A 345 -12.10 -11.89 36.07
C HIS A 345 -12.27 -10.52 36.73
N GLY A 346 -13.46 -9.95 36.58
CA GLY A 346 -13.83 -8.62 37.05
C GLY A 346 -15.27 -8.29 36.65
N LYS A 347 -16.19 -9.23 36.88
CA LYS A 347 -17.61 -8.95 37.10
C LYS A 347 -17.86 -9.21 38.60
N ASN A 348 -18.72 -8.35 39.17
CA ASN A 348 -19.20 -8.30 40.56
C ASN A 348 -18.39 -7.34 41.47
N LEU A 349 -18.67 -6.05 41.36
CA LEU A 349 -19.61 -5.33 42.24
C LEU A 349 -20.06 -4.05 41.55
#